data_AF-A0AAY5K4U8-F1
#
_entry.id   AF-A0AAY5K4U8-F1
#
_cell.length_a   1.000
_cell.length_b   1.000
_cell.length_c   1.000
_cell.angle_alpha   90.00
_cell.angle_beta   90.00
_cell.angle_gamma   90.00
#
_symmetry.space_group_name_H-M   'P 1'
#
loop_
_entity.id
_entity.type
_entity.pdbx_description
1 polymer ?
#
loop_
_entity_poly.entity_id
_entity_poly.type
_entity_poly.pdbx_seq_one_letter_code
_entity_poly.pdbx_strand_id
1 'polypeptide(L)'
;MADRKALELISGQPDFLQFNDLACETAGGKVIFATDEWFAPARNLLKQEPPEFIASAFTEYGKWMDGWETRRKRRPGHDWCIIQLGVPGIIHGLDVDTSFFTGNYSPFVSVQAASLENSGLHYICSGKAASESQFQAVAMLHSELWEELIPVTELKPGYYDTCHNYFSTTYPSRVTHLRLNMYPDGGIARLRVYGVGQKDWSCVTTKDEVDLVALVNGGVCLGYSDAHYGHPRNMIGLGRSANMGDGWETARRLDRPKILEVDVNGILQVPGYEWAVLRLGHPGVISQIEIDTNHFKGNFPDSCKIEACLLTPEEEREYISGRWSSDPGKKWRVILPPQKLKAHHRHFYSGDLLALSGPVSHMRLVIAPDGGVSRLRLWGRPTSTRHTS
;
A
#
# COMPACT_ATOMS: atom_id res chain seq x y z
N MET A 1 33.53 -1.78 3.78
CA MET A 1 32.83 -1.09 4.90
C MET A 1 31.67 -0.35 4.27
N ALA A 2 30.47 -0.94 4.35
CA ALA A 2 29.28 -0.36 3.74
C ALA A 2 28.78 0.74 4.68
N ASP A 3 28.91 1.98 4.25
CA ASP A 3 28.36 3.15 4.92
C ASP A 3 26.83 3.12 4.72
N ARG A 4 26.15 2.25 5.48
CA ARG A 4 24.69 2.25 5.59
C ARG A 4 24.33 3.35 6.58
N LYS A 5 24.09 4.56 6.06
CA LYS A 5 23.17 5.48 6.72
C LYS A 5 21.88 4.69 6.94
N ALA A 6 21.54 4.46 8.20
CA ALA A 6 20.18 4.13 8.58
C ALA A 6 19.27 5.14 7.87
N LEU A 7 18.15 4.65 7.32
CA LEU A 7 17.10 5.48 6.74
C LEU A 7 16.61 6.48 7.81
N GLU A 8 17.35 7.58 8.00
CA GLU A 8 16.75 8.88 8.25
C GLU A 8 15.64 8.98 7.21
N LEU A 9 14.39 9.25 7.63
CA LEU A 9 13.32 9.71 6.75
C LEU A 9 13.97 10.54 5.64
N ILE A 10 14.04 10.01 4.42
CA ILE A 10 14.84 10.61 3.35
C ILE A 10 14.27 12.00 3.15
N SER A 11 14.98 13.01 3.66
CA SER A 11 14.55 14.40 3.59
C SER A 11 14.43 14.75 2.10
N GLY A 12 13.20 14.90 1.61
CA GLY A 12 12.91 15.21 0.21
C GLY A 12 11.98 14.23 -0.52
N GLN A 13 11.64 13.07 0.07
CA GLN A 13 10.59 12.22 -0.49
C GLN A 13 9.19 12.71 -0.10
N PRO A 14 8.18 12.59 -0.99
CA PRO A 14 6.81 13.02 -0.67
C PRO A 14 6.18 12.18 0.44
N ASP A 15 5.43 12.83 1.33
CA ASP A 15 4.72 12.17 2.44
C ASP A 15 3.70 11.13 1.98
N PHE A 16 3.14 11.28 0.77
CA PHE A 16 2.15 10.33 0.25
C PHE A 16 2.74 8.92 0.04
N LEU A 17 4.06 8.78 -0.04
CA LEU A 17 4.72 7.47 -0.15
C LEU A 17 4.51 6.58 1.09
N GLN A 18 3.94 7.11 2.18
CA GLN A 18 3.58 6.35 3.37
C GLN A 18 2.22 5.61 3.23
N PHE A 19 1.36 6.04 2.30
CA PHE A 19 0.06 5.42 2.03
C PHE A 19 0.17 4.14 1.21
N ASN A 20 -0.91 3.39 1.05
CA ASN A 20 -0.84 2.15 0.28
C ASN A 20 -1.01 2.38 -1.23
N ASP A 21 -0.46 1.47 -2.04
CA ASP A 21 -0.67 1.45 -3.49
C ASP A 21 -2.04 0.83 -3.83
N LEU A 22 -3.00 1.67 -4.18
CA LEU A 22 -4.38 1.30 -4.49
C LEU A 22 -4.53 0.62 -5.87
N ALA A 23 -3.54 0.78 -6.76
CA ALA A 23 -3.54 0.22 -8.10
C ALA A 23 -2.83 -1.14 -8.19
N CYS A 24 -2.12 -1.55 -7.13
CA CYS A 24 -1.35 -2.78 -7.11
C CYS A 24 -2.20 -4.02 -7.47
N GLU A 25 -1.65 -4.91 -8.30
CA GLU A 25 -2.34 -6.12 -8.74
C GLU A 25 -2.67 -7.06 -7.57
N THR A 26 -1.84 -7.11 -6.52
CA THR A 26 -2.09 -7.92 -5.33
C THR A 26 -3.20 -7.34 -4.45
N ALA A 27 -3.51 -6.06 -4.62
CA ALA A 27 -4.69 -5.41 -4.06
C ALA A 27 -5.94 -5.60 -4.96
N GLY A 28 -5.80 -6.24 -6.12
CA GLY A 28 -6.87 -6.50 -7.08
C GLY A 28 -6.91 -5.52 -8.27
N GLY A 29 -5.92 -4.65 -8.40
CA GLY A 29 -5.83 -3.68 -9.49
C GLY A 29 -5.65 -4.34 -10.85
N LYS A 30 -6.27 -3.76 -11.88
CA LYS A 30 -6.31 -4.34 -13.22
C LYS A 30 -6.22 -3.26 -14.28
N VAL A 31 -5.43 -3.50 -15.32
CA VAL A 31 -5.64 -2.80 -16.59
C VAL A 31 -6.89 -3.39 -17.22
N ILE A 32 -7.84 -2.53 -17.64
CA ILE A 32 -9.08 -2.94 -18.31
C ILE A 32 -9.10 -2.61 -19.81
N PHE A 33 -8.20 -1.74 -20.25
CA PHE A 33 -7.98 -1.39 -21.64
C PHE A 33 -6.57 -0.85 -21.84
N ALA A 34 -5.94 -1.14 -22.97
CA ALA A 34 -4.72 -0.48 -23.41
C ALA A 34 -4.76 -0.32 -24.94
N THR A 35 -4.36 0.85 -25.43
CA THR A 35 -4.32 1.17 -26.86
C THR A 35 -3.34 0.29 -27.65
N ASP A 36 -2.16 0.04 -27.09
CA ASP A 36 -1.09 -0.76 -27.68
C ASP A 36 -0.25 -1.41 -26.57
N GLU A 37 0.23 -2.63 -26.81
CA GLU A 37 1.00 -3.43 -25.84
C GLU A 37 2.12 -4.22 -26.52
N TRP A 38 2.64 -3.69 -27.62
CA TRP A 38 3.44 -4.48 -28.55
C TRP A 38 4.76 -5.01 -27.98
N PHE A 39 5.51 -4.18 -27.24
CA PHE A 39 6.81 -4.58 -26.70
C PHE A 39 6.67 -5.17 -25.30
N ALA A 40 5.83 -4.57 -24.46
CA ALA A 40 5.56 -5.06 -23.12
C ALA A 40 4.13 -4.71 -22.64
N PRO A 41 3.45 -5.61 -21.93
CA PRO A 41 2.04 -5.45 -21.58
C PRO A 41 1.80 -4.45 -20.44
N ALA A 42 0.71 -3.68 -20.56
CA ALA A 42 0.29 -2.66 -19.61
C ALA A 42 0.04 -3.21 -18.19
N ARG A 43 -0.35 -4.48 -18.06
CA ARG A 43 -0.54 -5.11 -16.74
C ARG A 43 0.73 -5.04 -15.85
N ASN A 44 1.92 -4.97 -16.46
CA ASN A 44 3.17 -4.86 -15.73
C ASN A 44 3.28 -3.57 -14.91
N LEU A 45 2.53 -2.52 -15.26
CA LEU A 45 2.47 -1.26 -14.50
C LEU A 45 2.09 -1.49 -13.03
N LEU A 46 1.27 -2.53 -12.77
CA LEU A 46 0.59 -2.74 -11.49
C LEU A 46 1.28 -3.80 -10.61
N LYS A 47 2.39 -4.39 -11.06
CA LYS A 47 3.14 -5.39 -10.29
C LYS A 47 3.61 -4.82 -8.97
N GLN A 48 3.58 -5.61 -7.89
CA GLN A 48 4.04 -5.17 -6.58
C GLN A 48 5.56 -4.93 -6.55
N GLU A 49 6.30 -5.73 -7.30
CA GLU A 49 7.74 -5.82 -7.28
C GLU A 49 8.38 -4.65 -8.05
N PRO A 50 9.58 -4.21 -7.65
CA PRO A 50 10.38 -3.29 -8.45
C PRO A 50 10.58 -3.81 -9.89
N PRO A 51 10.70 -2.93 -10.89
CA PRO A 51 11.08 -3.33 -12.24
C PRO A 51 12.40 -4.11 -12.26
N GLU A 52 12.52 -5.05 -13.20
CA GLU A 52 13.75 -5.78 -13.46
C GLU A 52 14.26 -5.55 -14.89
N PHE A 53 15.59 -5.58 -15.05
CA PHE A 53 16.25 -5.55 -16.36
C PHE A 53 17.12 -6.78 -16.57
N ILE A 54 16.75 -7.60 -17.56
CA ILE A 54 17.50 -8.79 -17.93
C ILE A 54 18.23 -8.50 -19.25
N ALA A 55 19.53 -8.20 -19.17
CA ALA A 55 20.32 -7.74 -20.32
C ALA A 55 20.28 -8.66 -21.55
N SER A 56 20.23 -9.97 -21.34
CA SER A 56 20.18 -10.99 -22.41
C SER A 56 18.79 -11.32 -22.93
N ALA A 57 17.71 -10.86 -22.27
CA ALA A 57 16.34 -11.24 -22.64
C ALA A 57 15.80 -10.42 -23.81
N PHE A 58 15.24 -11.13 -24.80
CA PHE A 58 14.51 -10.62 -25.95
C PHE A 58 13.25 -11.47 -26.17
N THR A 59 12.20 -10.85 -26.68
CA THR A 59 10.96 -11.50 -27.13
C THR A 59 10.93 -11.53 -28.66
N GLU A 60 9.92 -12.17 -29.25
CA GLU A 60 9.69 -12.07 -30.71
C GLU A 60 9.37 -10.63 -31.18
N TYR A 61 9.02 -9.73 -30.26
CA TYR A 61 8.67 -8.35 -30.54
C TYR A 61 9.80 -7.35 -30.27
N GLY A 62 10.88 -7.73 -29.59
CA GLY A 62 12.01 -6.84 -29.32
C GLY A 62 12.72 -7.12 -28.00
N LYS A 63 13.31 -6.09 -27.39
CA LYS A 63 13.92 -6.19 -26.06
C LYS A 63 12.84 -6.54 -25.04
N TRP A 64 13.10 -7.51 -24.16
CA TRP A 64 12.18 -7.74 -23.03
C TRP A 64 12.31 -6.60 -22.02
N MET A 65 11.19 -5.98 -21.68
CA MET A 65 11.09 -4.89 -20.71
C MET A 65 10.05 -5.22 -19.64
N ASP A 66 10.38 -4.97 -18.38
CA ASP A 66 9.46 -5.16 -17.25
C ASP A 66 8.64 -3.89 -16.99
N GLY A 67 7.75 -3.58 -17.93
CA GLY A 67 6.87 -2.42 -17.89
C GLY A 67 5.79 -2.50 -18.95
N TRP A 68 5.13 -1.38 -19.21
CA TRP A 68 4.31 -1.15 -20.39
C TRP A 68 5.16 -0.47 -21.45
N GLU A 69 5.20 -1.01 -22.68
CA GLU A 69 5.88 -0.35 -23.80
C GLU A 69 5.10 -0.54 -25.10
N THR A 70 4.84 0.58 -25.77
CA THR A 70 4.05 0.64 -27.01
C THR A 70 4.94 0.78 -28.25
N ARG A 71 4.38 0.49 -29.43
CA ARG A 71 5.06 0.80 -30.70
C ARG A 71 5.28 2.30 -30.85
N ARG A 72 6.45 2.64 -31.41
CA ARG A 72 6.73 3.99 -31.91
C ARG A 72 5.59 4.52 -32.78
N LYS A 73 4.94 5.58 -32.32
CA LYS A 73 3.77 6.14 -32.98
C LYS A 73 4.20 6.97 -34.18
N ARG A 74 3.54 6.70 -35.32
CA ARG A 74 3.75 7.40 -36.60
C ARG A 74 2.41 7.88 -37.18
N ARG A 75 1.43 8.08 -36.30
CA ARG A 75 0.05 8.47 -36.60
C ARG A 75 -0.39 9.51 -35.56
N PRO A 76 -1.42 10.32 -35.85
CA PRO A 76 -1.96 11.27 -34.87
C PRO A 76 -2.44 10.60 -33.57
N GLY A 77 -2.38 11.34 -32.47
CA GLY A 77 -2.81 10.90 -31.15
C GLY A 77 -1.67 10.40 -30.25
N HIS A 78 -2.04 9.74 -29.16
CA HIS A 78 -1.14 9.27 -28.12
C HIS A 78 -1.62 7.94 -27.55
N ASP A 79 -0.75 7.18 -26.88
CA ASP A 79 -1.11 5.91 -26.27
C ASP A 79 -1.65 6.11 -24.85
N TRP A 80 -2.62 5.30 -24.46
CA TRP A 80 -3.22 5.35 -23.13
C TRP A 80 -3.75 3.97 -22.71
N CYS A 81 -3.96 3.81 -21.41
CA CYS A 81 -4.61 2.66 -20.81
C CYS A 81 -5.60 3.09 -19.73
N ILE A 82 -6.56 2.21 -19.43
CA ILE A 82 -7.51 2.37 -18.32
C ILE A 82 -7.17 1.35 -17.26
N ILE A 83 -7.06 1.83 -16.02
CA ILE A 83 -6.72 1.05 -14.85
C ILE A 83 -7.91 1.10 -13.91
N GLN A 84 -8.45 -0.05 -13.54
CA GLN A 84 -9.34 -0.20 -12.40
C GLN A 84 -8.49 -0.39 -11.15
N LEU A 85 -8.69 0.47 -10.14
CA LEU A 85 -8.01 0.34 -8.86
C LEU A 85 -8.47 -0.94 -8.15
N GLY A 86 -7.54 -1.61 -7.48
CA GLY A 86 -7.87 -2.77 -6.65
C GLY A 86 -8.65 -2.36 -5.41
N VAL A 87 -8.31 -1.17 -4.89
CA VAL A 87 -9.01 -0.56 -3.77
C VAL A 87 -9.46 0.85 -4.16
N PRO A 88 -10.76 1.06 -4.38
CA PRO A 88 -11.29 2.40 -4.56
C PRO A 88 -11.00 3.28 -3.34
N GLY A 89 -10.60 4.53 -3.57
CA GLY A 89 -10.14 5.39 -2.48
C GLY A 89 -9.81 6.81 -2.89
N ILE A 90 -9.31 7.57 -1.92
CA ILE A 90 -8.83 8.93 -2.12
C ILE A 90 -7.33 8.86 -2.46
N ILE A 91 -6.94 9.49 -3.56
CA ILE A 91 -5.56 9.48 -4.05
C ILE A 91 -4.84 10.70 -3.48
N HIS A 92 -3.66 10.46 -2.90
CA HIS A 92 -2.80 11.51 -2.33
C HIS A 92 -1.57 11.79 -3.21
N GLY A 93 -1.15 10.80 -4.01
CA GLY A 93 -0.09 11.00 -4.99
C GLY A 93 0.18 9.77 -5.83
N LEU A 94 1.02 9.96 -6.84
CA LEU A 94 1.39 8.93 -7.81
C LEU A 94 2.91 8.90 -7.97
N ASP A 95 3.43 7.72 -8.30
CA ASP A 95 4.77 7.54 -8.83
C ASP A 95 4.68 6.90 -10.21
N VAL A 96 5.14 7.63 -11.23
CA VAL A 96 5.29 7.12 -12.59
C VAL A 96 6.75 6.75 -12.79
N ASP A 97 7.05 5.48 -12.58
CA ASP A 97 8.41 4.95 -12.62
C ASP A 97 8.79 4.58 -14.06
N THR A 98 9.84 5.21 -14.59
CA THR A 98 10.36 4.95 -15.94
C THR A 98 11.58 4.01 -15.93
N SER A 99 11.87 3.32 -14.83
CA SER A 99 13.06 2.47 -14.64
C SER A 99 13.38 1.63 -15.88
N PHE A 100 14.65 1.69 -16.29
CA PHE A 100 15.24 1.00 -17.45
C PHE A 100 14.79 1.50 -18.83
N PHE A 101 13.76 2.34 -18.93
CA PHE A 101 13.43 3.06 -20.16
C PHE A 101 14.30 4.33 -20.28
N THR A 102 15.57 4.18 -20.62
CA THR A 102 16.55 5.29 -20.57
C THR A 102 16.52 6.21 -21.79
N GLY A 103 16.06 5.71 -22.94
CA GLY A 103 15.92 6.48 -24.18
C GLY A 103 14.59 6.28 -24.91
N ASN A 104 13.75 5.38 -24.41
CA ASN A 104 12.45 4.99 -24.96
C ASN A 104 11.32 5.14 -23.93
N TYR A 105 11.52 5.90 -22.85
CA TYR A 105 10.43 6.26 -21.93
C TYR A 105 9.42 7.19 -22.61
N SER A 106 8.21 7.26 -22.07
CA SER A 106 7.23 8.27 -22.52
C SER A 106 7.72 9.68 -22.15
N PRO A 107 7.90 10.63 -23.09
CA PRO A 107 8.38 11.97 -22.76
C PRO A 107 7.45 12.76 -21.83
N PHE A 108 6.14 12.62 -21.99
CA PHE A 108 5.15 13.24 -21.10
C PHE A 108 4.10 12.22 -20.65
N VAL A 109 3.44 12.54 -19.54
CA VAL A 109 2.32 11.77 -18.99
C VAL A 109 1.18 12.70 -18.59
N SER A 110 -0.05 12.22 -18.62
CA SER A 110 -1.15 12.80 -17.84
C SER A 110 -1.97 11.68 -17.22
N VAL A 111 -2.68 11.97 -16.14
CA VAL A 111 -3.54 11.01 -15.46
C VAL A 111 -4.91 11.62 -15.24
N GLN A 112 -5.95 10.94 -15.69
CA GLN A 112 -7.35 11.31 -15.41
C GLN A 112 -7.98 10.28 -14.47
N ALA A 113 -9.03 10.68 -13.74
CA ALA A 113 -9.67 9.85 -12.73
C ALA A 113 -11.20 9.87 -12.84
N ALA A 114 -11.83 8.74 -12.47
CA ALA A 114 -13.28 8.63 -12.37
C ALA A 114 -13.73 7.69 -11.24
N SER A 115 -14.97 7.88 -10.80
CA SER A 115 -15.72 6.97 -9.93
C SER A 115 -16.82 6.29 -10.74
N LEU A 116 -16.67 4.99 -11.00
CA LEU A 116 -17.61 4.17 -11.76
C LEU A 116 -18.04 2.98 -10.89
N GLU A 117 -19.31 2.59 -10.98
CA GLU A 117 -19.82 1.42 -10.25
C GLU A 117 -19.33 0.10 -10.85
N ASN A 118 -19.35 0.00 -12.19
CA ASN A 118 -18.79 -1.12 -12.95
C ASN A 118 -18.45 -0.63 -14.35
N SER A 119 -17.25 -0.93 -14.83
CA SER A 119 -16.87 -0.61 -16.22
C SER A 119 -17.50 -1.56 -17.24
N GLY A 120 -17.88 -2.78 -16.81
CA GLY A 120 -18.36 -3.85 -17.70
C GLY A 120 -17.30 -4.35 -18.70
N LEU A 121 -16.07 -3.82 -18.62
CA LEU A 121 -14.98 -4.17 -19.52
C LEU A 121 -14.19 -5.34 -18.95
N HIS A 122 -14.00 -6.36 -19.80
CA HIS A 122 -13.09 -7.44 -19.51
C HIS A 122 -11.81 -7.23 -20.32
N TYR A 123 -10.70 -7.09 -19.59
CA TYR A 123 -9.38 -6.97 -20.20
C TYR A 123 -9.00 -8.27 -20.91
N ILE A 124 -8.69 -8.17 -22.19
CA ILE A 124 -8.08 -9.25 -22.96
C ILE A 124 -6.69 -8.76 -23.35
N CYS A 125 -5.68 -9.18 -22.59
CA CYS A 125 -4.29 -8.92 -22.92
C CYS A 125 -3.94 -9.62 -24.23
N SER A 126 -3.92 -8.87 -25.32
CA SER A 126 -3.62 -9.44 -26.64
C SER A 126 -2.13 -9.33 -27.01
N GLY A 127 -1.35 -8.52 -26.27
CA GLY A 127 0.03 -8.19 -26.62
C GLY A 127 0.14 -7.43 -27.95
N LYS A 128 -0.95 -6.81 -28.40
CA LYS A 128 -1.09 -6.12 -29.69
C LYS A 128 -1.91 -4.84 -29.50
N ALA A 129 -2.02 -4.03 -30.56
CA ALA A 129 -2.97 -2.92 -30.56
C ALA A 129 -4.40 -3.39 -30.29
N ALA A 130 -5.16 -2.55 -29.58
CA ALA A 130 -6.59 -2.74 -29.41
C ALA A 130 -7.30 -2.83 -30.78
N SER A 131 -8.24 -3.78 -30.86
CA SER A 131 -9.15 -3.92 -31.98
C SER A 131 -10.19 -2.80 -32.02
N GLU A 132 -10.80 -2.57 -33.18
CA GLU A 132 -11.89 -1.61 -33.34
C GLU A 132 -13.04 -1.86 -32.35
N SER A 133 -13.41 -3.13 -32.14
CA SER A 133 -14.43 -3.49 -31.14
C SER A 133 -14.04 -3.12 -29.71
N GLN A 134 -12.74 -3.20 -29.37
CA GLN A 134 -12.26 -2.77 -28.04
C GLN A 134 -12.30 -1.25 -27.92
N PHE A 135 -11.94 -0.51 -28.98
CA PHE A 135 -12.09 0.95 -29.02
C PHE A 135 -13.55 1.39 -28.87
N GLN A 136 -14.47 0.72 -29.56
CA GLN A 136 -15.92 0.99 -29.43
C GLN A 136 -16.43 0.71 -28.02
N ALA A 137 -15.98 -0.39 -27.40
CA ALA A 137 -16.38 -0.73 -26.03
C ALA A 137 -15.86 0.29 -25.00
N VAL A 138 -14.59 0.70 -25.09
CA VAL A 138 -14.00 1.66 -24.13
C VAL A 138 -14.53 3.09 -24.35
N ALA A 139 -14.94 3.45 -25.57
CA ALA A 139 -15.52 4.77 -25.86
C ALA A 139 -16.81 5.04 -25.05
N MET A 140 -17.55 3.99 -24.67
CA MET A 140 -18.73 4.10 -23.81
C MET A 140 -18.41 4.63 -22.40
N LEU A 141 -17.15 4.57 -21.97
CA LEU A 141 -16.73 5.11 -20.68
C LEU A 141 -16.48 6.62 -20.70
N HIS A 142 -16.43 7.24 -21.88
CA HIS A 142 -16.12 8.67 -22.07
C HIS A 142 -14.87 9.10 -21.28
N SER A 143 -13.85 8.23 -21.29
CA SER A 143 -12.63 8.41 -20.48
C SER A 143 -11.81 9.64 -20.84
N GLU A 144 -12.03 10.20 -22.02
CA GLU A 144 -11.51 11.48 -22.47
C GLU A 144 -12.07 12.68 -21.70
N LEU A 145 -13.26 12.56 -21.12
CA LEU A 145 -13.91 13.61 -20.34
C LEU A 145 -13.67 13.48 -18.83
N TRP A 146 -12.92 12.46 -18.39
CA TRP A 146 -12.61 12.27 -16.98
C TRP A 146 -11.76 13.42 -16.45
N GLU A 147 -11.95 13.73 -15.16
CA GLU A 147 -11.27 14.84 -14.52
C GLU A 147 -9.76 14.58 -14.45
N GLU A 148 -8.97 15.60 -14.74
CA GLU A 148 -7.53 15.49 -14.76
C GLU A 148 -6.99 15.52 -13.33
N LEU A 149 -6.33 14.42 -12.95
CA LEU A 149 -5.64 14.30 -11.67
C LEU A 149 -4.24 14.91 -11.74
N ILE A 150 -3.53 14.62 -12.83
CA ILE A 150 -2.20 15.13 -13.15
C ILE A 150 -2.22 15.68 -14.58
N PRO A 151 -1.91 16.97 -14.79
CA PRO A 151 -1.82 17.55 -16.12
C PRO A 151 -0.69 16.96 -16.95
N VAL A 152 -0.72 17.22 -18.26
CA VAL A 152 0.39 16.85 -19.15
C VAL A 152 1.70 17.38 -18.58
N THR A 153 2.56 16.47 -18.13
CA THR A 153 3.79 16.78 -17.41
C THR A 153 4.94 15.96 -17.97
N GLU A 154 6.12 16.57 -18.06
CA GLU A 154 7.33 15.93 -18.55
C GLU A 154 7.81 14.84 -17.57
N LEU A 155 8.18 13.67 -18.11
CA LEU A 155 8.81 12.60 -17.37
C LEU A 155 10.33 12.64 -17.50
N LYS A 156 11.01 12.12 -16.50
CA LYS A 156 12.46 11.91 -16.52
C LYS A 156 12.81 10.52 -17.05
N PRO A 157 14.01 10.36 -17.65
CA PRO A 157 14.48 9.08 -18.17
C PRO A 157 14.70 8.03 -17.07
N GLY A 158 14.64 6.76 -17.46
CA GLY A 158 14.73 5.58 -16.59
C GLY A 158 16.09 5.24 -15.99
N TYR A 159 16.94 6.22 -15.68
CA TYR A 159 18.16 5.98 -14.91
C TYR A 159 17.83 5.87 -13.41
N TYR A 160 18.69 5.17 -12.66
CA TYR A 160 18.48 4.87 -11.24
C TYR A 160 18.10 6.10 -10.39
N ASP A 161 18.74 7.26 -10.62
CA ASP A 161 18.49 8.47 -9.83
C ASP A 161 17.33 9.33 -10.35
N THR A 162 16.76 9.01 -11.53
CA THR A 162 15.78 9.86 -12.21
C THR A 162 14.50 9.14 -12.61
N CYS A 163 14.43 7.81 -12.45
CA CYS A 163 13.32 7.01 -12.92
C CYS A 163 11.99 7.27 -12.20
N HIS A 164 12.03 7.65 -10.93
CA HIS A 164 10.83 7.95 -10.14
C HIS A 164 10.33 9.37 -10.42
N ASN A 165 9.09 9.48 -10.86
CA ASN A 165 8.41 10.75 -11.14
C ASN A 165 7.21 10.88 -10.21
N TYR A 166 7.41 11.62 -9.12
CA TYR A 166 6.43 11.77 -8.05
C TYR A 166 5.49 12.96 -8.29
N PHE A 167 4.19 12.72 -8.20
CA PHE A 167 3.16 13.73 -8.36
C PHE A 167 2.19 13.73 -7.18
N SER A 168 2.16 14.82 -6.41
CA SER A 168 1.15 15.02 -5.35
C SER A 168 -0.18 15.49 -5.95
N THR A 169 -1.29 15.10 -5.34
CA THR A 169 -2.62 15.58 -5.74
C THR A 169 -3.53 15.76 -4.53
N THR A 170 -4.48 16.69 -4.65
CA THR A 170 -5.45 17.01 -3.58
C THR A 170 -6.88 16.66 -4.00
N TYR A 171 -7.04 15.61 -4.80
CA TYR A 171 -8.34 15.19 -5.31
C TYR A 171 -9.22 14.67 -4.17
N PRO A 172 -10.31 15.37 -3.81
CA PRO A 172 -11.06 15.08 -2.57
C PRO A 172 -12.05 13.93 -2.72
N SER A 173 -12.23 13.41 -3.94
CA SER A 173 -13.29 12.47 -4.27
C SER A 173 -12.77 11.04 -4.39
N ARG A 174 -13.66 10.08 -4.14
CA ARG A 174 -13.38 8.66 -4.33
C ARG A 174 -13.06 8.36 -5.79
N VAL A 175 -11.95 7.67 -6.03
CA VAL A 175 -11.53 7.21 -7.35
C VAL A 175 -11.66 5.69 -7.42
N THR A 176 -12.08 5.19 -8.57
CA THR A 176 -12.18 3.75 -8.88
C THR A 176 -11.37 3.38 -10.12
N HIS A 177 -11.21 4.31 -11.05
CA HIS A 177 -10.56 4.10 -12.33
C HIS A 177 -9.65 5.28 -12.64
N LEU A 178 -8.54 4.98 -13.31
CA LEU A 178 -7.61 5.94 -13.85
C LEU A 178 -7.46 5.74 -15.35
N ARG A 179 -7.22 6.84 -16.06
CA ARG A 179 -6.70 6.81 -17.42
C ARG A 179 -5.28 7.37 -17.40
N LEU A 180 -4.31 6.51 -17.72
CA LEU A 180 -2.91 6.89 -17.87
C LEU A 180 -2.65 7.18 -19.35
N ASN A 181 -2.21 8.39 -19.67
CA ASN A 181 -1.86 8.81 -21.03
C ASN A 181 -0.34 8.95 -21.17
N MET A 182 0.23 8.38 -22.23
CA MET A 182 1.62 8.52 -22.65
C MET A 182 1.71 9.33 -23.94
N TYR A 183 2.48 10.42 -23.95
CA TYR A 183 2.55 11.32 -25.10
C TYR A 183 3.93 11.30 -25.77
N PRO A 184 4.02 10.94 -27.07
CA PRO A 184 2.99 10.26 -27.89
C PRO A 184 2.94 8.74 -27.67
N ASP A 185 4.05 8.15 -27.21
CA ASP A 185 4.30 6.72 -27.02
C ASP A 185 5.57 6.54 -26.17
N GLY A 186 5.99 5.30 -25.89
CA GLY A 186 7.23 4.99 -25.20
C GLY A 186 7.06 3.82 -24.22
N GLY A 187 7.69 3.92 -23.06
CA GLY A 187 7.50 2.98 -21.95
C GLY A 187 7.46 3.59 -20.56
N ILE A 188 6.76 2.91 -19.66
CA ILE A 188 6.64 3.18 -18.23
C ILE A 188 6.76 1.83 -17.50
N ALA A 189 7.60 1.76 -16.48
CA ALA A 189 7.89 0.53 -15.75
C ALA A 189 6.83 0.20 -14.70
N ARG A 190 6.45 1.17 -13.85
CA ARG A 190 5.37 1.03 -12.86
C ARG A 190 4.52 2.28 -12.79
N LEU A 191 3.27 2.08 -12.38
CA LEU A 191 2.43 3.14 -11.85
C LEU A 191 2.06 2.77 -10.41
N ARG A 192 2.48 3.58 -9.44
CA ARG A 192 2.02 3.47 -8.04
C ARG A 192 0.99 4.54 -7.79
N VAL A 193 -0.14 4.16 -7.17
CA VAL A 193 -1.22 5.09 -6.85
C VAL A 193 -1.42 5.10 -5.34
N TYR A 194 -0.79 6.06 -4.68
CA TYR A 194 -0.77 6.12 -3.23
C TYR A 194 -2.01 6.80 -2.68
N GLY A 195 -2.72 6.10 -1.79
CA GLY A 195 -3.94 6.64 -1.22
C GLY A 195 -4.52 5.85 -0.05
N VAL A 196 -5.71 6.28 0.36
CA VAL A 196 -6.47 5.66 1.44
C VAL A 196 -7.75 5.05 0.86
N GLY A 197 -7.96 3.75 1.10
CA GLY A 197 -9.17 3.06 0.67
C GLY A 197 -10.42 3.71 1.27
N GLN A 198 -11.47 3.87 0.46
CA GLN A 198 -12.74 4.44 0.88
C GLN A 198 -13.86 3.41 0.70
N LYS A 199 -14.10 2.66 1.77
CA LYS A 199 -15.21 1.73 1.86
C LYS A 199 -16.52 2.48 2.05
N ASP A 200 -17.56 2.04 1.35
CA ASP A 200 -18.93 2.45 1.69
C ASP A 200 -19.39 1.71 2.95
N TRP A 201 -19.34 2.41 4.08
CA TRP A 201 -19.77 1.89 5.38
C TRP A 201 -21.28 1.86 5.55
N SER A 202 -22.06 2.50 4.68
CA SER A 202 -23.53 2.41 4.72
C SER A 202 -24.04 1.01 4.38
N CYS A 203 -23.24 0.25 3.62
CA CYS A 203 -23.48 -1.16 3.29
C CYS A 203 -23.02 -2.15 4.38
N VAL A 204 -22.46 -1.67 5.51
CA VAL A 204 -21.95 -2.50 6.60
C VAL A 204 -22.75 -2.23 7.87
N THR A 205 -23.38 -3.25 8.41
CA THR A 205 -24.16 -3.15 9.65
C THR A 205 -23.26 -3.20 10.88
N THR A 206 -23.75 -2.70 12.00
CA THR A 206 -23.06 -2.80 13.31
C THR A 206 -22.99 -4.23 13.85
N LYS A 207 -23.57 -5.21 13.17
CA LYS A 207 -23.50 -6.63 13.50
C LYS A 207 -22.42 -7.36 12.70
N ASP A 208 -22.02 -6.81 11.55
CA ASP A 208 -21.06 -7.42 10.66
C ASP A 208 -19.68 -7.43 11.29
N GLU A 209 -19.02 -8.58 11.19
CA GLU A 209 -17.64 -8.76 11.62
C GLU A 209 -16.72 -8.51 10.44
N VAL A 210 -15.89 -7.47 10.55
CA VAL A 210 -15.01 -7.01 9.48
C VAL A 210 -13.61 -6.74 10.03
N ASP A 211 -12.58 -6.89 9.19
CA ASP A 211 -11.23 -6.47 9.54
C ASP A 211 -11.13 -4.94 9.51
N LEU A 212 -11.27 -4.29 10.66
CA LEU A 212 -11.37 -2.84 10.79
C LEU A 212 -10.06 -2.13 10.43
N VAL A 213 -8.92 -2.82 10.46
CA VAL A 213 -7.60 -2.24 10.13
C VAL A 213 -7.18 -2.52 8.69
N ALA A 214 -7.93 -3.34 7.94
CA ALA A 214 -7.56 -3.69 6.58
C ALA A 214 -7.41 -2.45 5.69
N LEU A 215 -6.39 -2.47 4.83
CA LEU A 215 -6.21 -1.55 3.69
C LEU A 215 -7.54 -1.29 2.97
N VAL A 216 -8.21 -2.37 2.55
CA VAL A 216 -9.42 -2.31 1.72
C VAL A 216 -10.62 -1.67 2.44
N ASN A 217 -10.54 -1.59 3.76
CA ASN A 217 -11.55 -0.95 4.59
C ASN A 217 -11.15 0.49 4.96
N GLY A 218 -9.98 0.97 4.55
CA GLY A 218 -9.49 2.32 4.82
C GLY A 218 -8.48 2.43 5.96
N GLY A 219 -7.92 1.29 6.41
CA GLY A 219 -6.84 1.30 7.39
C GLY A 219 -5.58 1.98 6.84
N VAL A 220 -4.85 2.67 7.72
CA VAL A 220 -3.67 3.46 7.33
C VAL A 220 -2.60 3.44 8.41
N CYS A 221 -1.32 3.37 8.00
CA CYS A 221 -0.17 3.54 8.87
C CYS A 221 0.09 5.02 9.10
N LEU A 222 0.11 5.45 10.35
CA LEU A 222 0.33 6.86 10.74
C LEU A 222 1.70 7.11 11.35
N GLY A 223 2.45 6.07 11.71
CA GLY A 223 3.78 6.21 12.28
C GLY A 223 4.37 4.87 12.70
N TYR A 224 5.69 4.82 12.82
CA TYR A 224 6.43 3.63 13.25
C TYR A 224 7.81 4.00 13.77
N SER A 225 8.45 3.08 14.50
CA SER A 225 9.79 3.27 15.05
C SER A 225 10.91 3.02 14.04
N ASP A 226 10.81 1.92 13.28
CA ASP A 226 11.80 1.48 12.30
C ASP A 226 11.10 0.71 11.16
N ALA A 227 11.70 0.74 9.97
CA ALA A 227 11.24 -0.01 8.80
C ALA A 227 12.46 -0.43 7.95
N HIS A 228 13.35 -1.25 8.54
CA HIS A 228 14.56 -1.72 7.87
C HIS A 228 14.29 -2.48 6.56
N TYR A 229 13.30 -3.38 6.58
CA TYR A 229 12.81 -4.06 5.39
C TYR A 229 11.27 -4.09 5.37
N GLY A 230 10.69 -3.86 4.19
CA GLY A 230 9.25 -3.68 4.07
C GLY A 230 8.74 -2.44 4.83
N HIS A 231 7.43 -2.24 4.83
CA HIS A 231 6.81 -1.08 5.47
C HIS A 231 5.63 -1.53 6.33
N PRO A 232 5.34 -0.90 7.50
CA PRO A 232 4.22 -1.29 8.36
C PRO A 232 2.85 -1.34 7.67
N ARG A 233 2.64 -0.51 6.64
CA ARG A 233 1.43 -0.55 5.78
C ARG A 233 1.19 -1.93 5.14
N ASN A 234 2.24 -2.72 4.91
CA ASN A 234 2.12 -4.05 4.32
C ASN A 234 1.38 -5.03 5.25
N MET A 235 1.44 -4.82 6.57
CA MET A 235 0.76 -5.68 7.55
C MET A 235 -0.76 -5.70 7.34
N ILE A 236 -1.33 -4.62 6.81
CA ILE A 236 -2.77 -4.47 6.59
C ILE A 236 -3.19 -4.75 5.15
N GLY A 237 -2.25 -5.16 4.28
CA GLY A 237 -2.51 -5.54 2.89
C GLY A 237 -3.43 -6.75 2.77
N LEU A 238 -3.83 -7.14 1.55
CA LEU A 238 -4.71 -8.30 1.34
C LEU A 238 -3.98 -9.64 1.54
N GLY A 239 -4.77 -10.69 1.79
CA GLY A 239 -4.29 -12.07 1.88
C GLY A 239 -3.20 -12.29 2.92
N ARG A 240 -2.26 -13.20 2.61
CA ARG A 240 -1.04 -13.46 3.38
C ARG A 240 0.16 -12.94 2.59
N SER A 241 1.26 -12.62 3.27
CA SER A 241 2.43 -12.13 2.54
C SER A 241 3.00 -13.17 1.58
N ALA A 242 3.47 -12.73 0.42
CA ALA A 242 4.11 -13.62 -0.57
C ALA A 242 5.54 -14.02 -0.17
N ASN A 243 6.22 -13.14 0.57
CA ASN A 243 7.57 -13.33 1.11
C ASN A 243 7.78 -12.39 2.32
N MET A 244 9.02 -12.22 2.78
CA MET A 244 9.35 -11.31 3.90
C MET A 244 9.28 -9.83 3.54
N GLY A 245 9.63 -9.44 2.31
CA GLY A 245 9.61 -8.05 1.85
C GLY A 245 8.19 -7.48 1.74
N ASP A 246 7.20 -8.36 1.58
CA ASP A 246 5.77 -8.05 1.67
C ASP A 246 5.25 -8.03 3.13
N GLY A 247 6.13 -7.94 4.13
CA GLY A 247 5.77 -7.72 5.53
C GLY A 247 6.32 -6.38 6.05
N TRP A 248 6.43 -6.27 7.37
CA TRP A 248 7.19 -5.24 8.08
C TRP A 248 8.29 -5.91 8.88
N GLU A 249 9.53 -5.49 8.71
CA GLU A 249 10.69 -5.97 9.45
C GLU A 249 11.55 -4.79 9.93
N THR A 250 11.93 -4.86 11.20
CA THR A 250 12.78 -3.87 11.83
C THR A 250 14.23 -4.32 11.91
N ALA A 251 15.14 -3.35 12.03
CA ALA A 251 16.54 -3.60 12.29
C ALA A 251 16.72 -4.34 13.62
N ARG A 252 17.79 -5.13 13.71
CA ARG A 252 18.19 -5.70 14.99
C ARG A 252 18.59 -4.58 15.93
N ARG A 253 17.92 -4.48 17.07
CA ARG A 253 18.31 -3.56 18.13
C ARG A 253 19.71 -3.89 18.64
N LEU A 254 20.48 -2.83 18.88
CA LEU A 254 21.88 -2.91 19.33
C LEU A 254 22.02 -2.88 20.85
N ASP A 255 20.97 -2.51 21.58
CA ASP A 255 20.93 -2.42 23.04
C ASP A 255 20.53 -3.75 23.72
N ARG A 256 20.51 -4.87 22.99
CA ARG A 256 20.16 -6.18 23.54
C ARG A 256 21.16 -6.61 24.64
N PRO A 257 20.68 -7.26 25.71
CA PRO A 257 21.54 -7.84 26.73
C PRO A 257 22.48 -8.89 26.15
N LYS A 258 23.68 -9.03 26.72
CA LYS A 258 24.65 -10.06 26.35
C LYS A 258 24.14 -11.47 26.62
N ILE A 259 23.31 -11.62 27.65
CA ILE A 259 22.68 -12.86 28.07
C ILE A 259 21.18 -12.58 28.15
N LEU A 260 20.40 -13.37 27.44
CA LEU A 260 18.95 -13.23 27.39
C LEU A 260 18.32 -13.95 28.58
N GLU A 261 17.40 -13.28 29.25
CA GLU A 261 16.58 -13.82 30.33
C GLU A 261 15.10 -13.79 29.93
N VAL A 262 14.30 -14.68 30.52
CA VAL A 262 12.86 -14.75 30.30
C VAL A 262 12.11 -14.63 31.62
N ASP A 263 10.88 -14.12 31.57
CA ASP A 263 9.97 -14.17 32.70
C ASP A 263 9.33 -15.56 32.88
N VAL A 264 8.42 -15.66 33.85
CA VAL A 264 7.65 -16.88 34.17
C VAL A 264 6.78 -17.39 33.02
N ASN A 265 6.47 -16.53 32.03
CA ASN A 265 5.69 -16.86 30.84
C ASN A 265 6.59 -17.16 29.62
N GLY A 266 7.91 -17.15 29.81
CA GLY A 266 8.89 -17.38 28.75
C GLY A 266 9.11 -16.17 27.84
N ILE A 267 8.64 -14.97 28.19
CA ILE A 267 8.82 -13.74 27.40
C ILE A 267 10.19 -13.14 27.69
N LEU A 268 10.94 -12.79 26.64
CA LEU A 268 12.26 -12.18 26.78
C LEU A 268 12.19 -10.83 27.52
N GLN A 269 13.07 -10.67 28.50
CA GLN A 269 13.27 -9.43 29.23
C GLN A 269 14.35 -8.61 28.54
N VAL A 270 13.93 -7.68 27.67
CA VAL A 270 14.80 -6.87 26.82
C VAL A 270 14.51 -5.38 27.01
N PRO A 271 15.52 -4.51 26.90
CA PRO A 271 15.29 -3.07 26.87
C PRO A 271 14.68 -2.68 25.52
N GLY A 272 13.72 -1.76 25.57
CA GLY A 272 13.08 -1.20 24.38
C GLY A 272 12.17 -2.15 23.61
N TYR A 273 11.67 -1.65 22.49
CA TYR A 273 10.69 -2.29 21.63
C TYR A 273 10.58 -1.52 20.31
N GLU A 274 10.04 -2.16 19.28
CA GLU A 274 9.65 -1.52 18.05
C GLU A 274 8.12 -1.41 17.96
N TRP A 275 7.61 -0.41 17.24
CA TRP A 275 6.19 -0.13 17.20
C TRP A 275 5.72 0.39 15.84
N ALA A 276 4.44 0.17 15.55
CA ALA A 276 3.72 0.75 14.43
C ALA A 276 2.31 1.17 14.86
N VAL A 277 1.90 2.38 14.49
CA VAL A 277 0.57 2.95 14.76
C VAL A 277 -0.27 2.92 13.48
N LEU A 278 -1.45 2.32 13.59
CA LEU A 278 -2.42 2.19 12.51
C LEU A 278 -3.75 2.83 12.93
N ARG A 279 -4.34 3.61 12.04
CA ARG A 279 -5.74 4.03 12.15
C ARG A 279 -6.62 3.01 11.46
N LEU A 280 -7.74 2.67 12.11
CA LEU A 280 -8.77 1.81 11.56
C LEU A 280 -9.53 2.54 10.44
N GLY A 281 -10.00 1.79 9.46
CA GLY A 281 -10.87 2.32 8.41
C GLY A 281 -12.22 2.81 8.94
N HIS A 282 -12.64 2.27 10.08
CA HIS A 282 -13.81 2.72 10.83
C HIS A 282 -13.64 2.44 12.32
N PRO A 283 -14.07 3.34 13.21
CA PRO A 283 -14.11 3.04 14.65
C PRO A 283 -15.00 1.83 14.94
N GLY A 284 -14.57 0.97 15.86
CA GLY A 284 -15.28 -0.27 16.14
C GLY A 284 -14.83 -0.96 17.42
N VAL A 285 -15.54 -2.02 17.78
CA VAL A 285 -15.23 -2.88 18.92
C VAL A 285 -14.56 -4.16 18.41
N ILE A 286 -13.32 -4.39 18.84
CA ILE A 286 -12.51 -5.54 18.41
C ILE A 286 -13.00 -6.82 19.11
N SER A 287 -13.24 -7.87 18.35
CA SER A 287 -13.63 -9.21 18.83
C SER A 287 -12.49 -10.23 18.69
N GLN A 288 -11.65 -10.08 17.66
CA GLN A 288 -10.55 -11.00 17.39
C GLN A 288 -9.36 -10.28 16.74
N ILE A 289 -8.17 -10.69 17.13
CA ILE A 289 -6.90 -10.20 16.61
C ILE A 289 -6.15 -11.36 15.95
N GLU A 290 -5.57 -11.10 14.78
CA GLU A 290 -4.62 -12.01 14.13
C GLU A 290 -3.25 -11.35 14.00
N ILE A 291 -2.20 -12.03 14.44
CA ILE A 291 -0.80 -11.69 14.14
C ILE A 291 -0.20 -12.85 13.33
N ASP A 292 0.16 -12.59 12.06
CA ASP A 292 0.84 -13.57 11.21
C ASP A 292 2.32 -13.22 11.11
N THR A 293 3.19 -14.18 11.43
CA THR A 293 4.65 -14.10 11.23
C THR A 293 5.09 -14.89 10.00
N ASN A 294 4.20 -15.05 9.00
CA ASN A 294 4.49 -15.72 7.73
C ASN A 294 5.82 -15.27 7.14
N HIS A 295 6.56 -16.20 6.54
CA HIS A 295 7.95 -16.06 6.06
C HIS A 295 9.04 -15.64 7.08
N PHE A 296 8.71 -15.08 8.24
CA PHE A 296 9.67 -14.75 9.30
C PHE A 296 10.01 -16.00 10.13
N LYS A 297 11.01 -16.75 9.66
CA LYS A 297 11.40 -18.06 10.25
C LYS A 297 12.45 -17.96 11.34
N GLY A 298 13.38 -17.02 11.20
CA GLY A 298 14.50 -16.82 12.15
C GLY A 298 14.58 -15.41 12.74
N ASN A 299 13.72 -14.51 12.29
CA ASN A 299 13.70 -13.09 12.65
C ASN A 299 12.27 -12.59 12.91
N PHE A 300 11.36 -13.47 13.33
CA PHE A 300 10.10 -13.06 13.94
C PHE A 300 10.38 -12.46 15.33
N PRO A 301 9.54 -11.55 15.84
CA PRO A 301 9.73 -11.01 17.18
C PRO A 301 9.51 -12.07 18.24
N ASP A 302 10.13 -11.88 19.41
CA ASP A 302 9.94 -12.78 20.54
C ASP A 302 8.51 -12.74 21.06
N SER A 303 7.99 -11.52 21.18
CA SER A 303 6.65 -11.24 21.68
C SER A 303 6.04 -10.01 21.03
N CYS A 304 4.73 -9.89 21.17
CA CYS A 304 4.00 -8.68 20.83
C CYS A 304 2.99 -8.29 21.91
N LYS A 305 2.63 -7.01 21.96
CA LYS A 305 1.42 -6.53 22.62
C LYS A 305 0.69 -5.55 21.70
N ILE A 306 -0.59 -5.33 21.96
CA ILE A 306 -1.38 -4.33 21.23
C ILE A 306 -2.01 -3.37 22.20
N GLU A 307 -1.83 -2.10 21.89
CA GLU A 307 -2.50 -0.98 22.54
C GLU A 307 -3.49 -0.37 21.56
N ALA A 308 -4.57 0.22 22.06
CA ALA A 308 -5.55 0.90 21.23
C ALA A 308 -6.12 2.14 21.93
N CYS A 309 -6.68 3.05 21.16
CA CYS A 309 -7.34 4.25 21.66
C CYS A 309 -8.42 4.74 20.70
N LEU A 310 -9.23 5.69 21.16
CA LEU A 310 -10.20 6.42 20.36
C LEU A 310 -9.77 7.89 20.34
N LEU A 311 -9.45 8.38 19.15
CA LEU A 311 -8.99 9.75 18.90
C LEU A 311 -9.97 10.52 18.03
N THR A 312 -10.12 11.82 18.30
CA THR A 312 -10.72 12.77 17.35
C THR A 312 -9.69 13.17 16.28
N PRO A 313 -10.11 13.78 15.14
CA PRO A 313 -9.18 14.28 14.14
C PRO A 313 -8.17 15.30 14.68
N GLU A 314 -8.56 16.14 15.63
CA GLU A 314 -7.68 17.12 16.28
C GLU A 314 -6.59 16.42 17.08
N GLU A 315 -6.97 15.42 17.86
CA GLU A 315 -6.04 14.64 18.67
C GLU A 315 -5.09 13.83 17.80
N GLU A 316 -5.58 13.20 16.72
CA GLU A 316 -4.74 12.49 15.75
C GLU A 316 -3.66 13.42 15.17
N ARG A 317 -4.02 14.65 14.79
CA ARG A 317 -3.06 15.66 14.31
C ARG A 317 -2.01 16.02 15.37
N GLU A 318 -2.41 16.13 16.63
CA GLU A 318 -1.47 16.37 17.73
C GLU A 318 -0.47 15.21 17.88
N TYR A 319 -0.96 13.95 17.89
CA TYR A 319 -0.09 12.77 17.96
C TYR A 319 0.88 12.67 16.78
N ILE A 320 0.40 12.96 15.56
CA ILE A 320 1.25 12.98 14.35
C ILE A 320 2.34 14.05 14.49
N SER A 321 1.99 15.26 14.94
CA SER A 321 2.97 16.34 15.14
C SER A 321 4.02 16.00 16.19
N GLY A 322 3.61 15.29 17.26
CA GLY A 322 4.48 14.76 18.30
C GLY A 322 5.19 13.47 17.92
N ARG A 323 5.04 12.98 16.67
CA ARG A 323 5.60 11.71 16.16
C ARG A 323 5.34 10.52 17.08
N TRP A 324 4.16 10.49 17.71
CA TRP A 324 3.74 9.44 18.64
C TRP A 324 4.69 9.22 19.84
N SER A 325 5.55 10.21 20.16
CA SER A 325 6.58 10.11 21.20
C SER A 325 6.06 10.28 22.64
N SER A 326 4.86 10.83 22.79
CA SER A 326 4.20 11.04 24.08
C SER A 326 2.74 10.59 24.03
N ASP A 327 2.16 10.34 25.20
CA ASP A 327 0.73 10.07 25.38
C ASP A 327 0.16 11.08 26.38
N PRO A 328 0.00 12.36 25.96
CA PRO A 328 -0.37 13.46 26.86
C PRO A 328 -1.71 13.21 27.57
N GLY A 329 -2.61 12.43 26.96
CA GLY A 329 -3.90 12.07 27.51
C GLY A 329 -3.98 10.70 28.20
N LYS A 330 -2.88 9.93 28.25
CA LYS A 330 -2.86 8.52 28.69
C LYS A 330 -3.99 7.70 28.04
N LYS A 331 -4.25 7.93 26.75
CA LYS A 331 -5.39 7.34 26.03
C LYS A 331 -5.12 5.92 25.56
N TRP A 332 -3.85 5.55 25.40
CA TRP A 332 -3.48 4.22 24.96
C TRP A 332 -3.77 3.20 26.07
N ARG A 333 -4.60 2.22 25.76
CA ARG A 333 -4.91 1.08 26.65
C ARG A 333 -4.45 -0.21 26.01
N VAL A 334 -3.87 -1.10 26.82
CA VAL A 334 -3.50 -2.44 26.38
C VAL A 334 -4.78 -3.24 26.12
N ILE A 335 -4.97 -3.69 24.88
CA ILE A 335 -6.09 -4.56 24.49
C ILE A 335 -5.65 -6.01 24.32
N LEU A 336 -4.36 -6.24 24.04
CA LEU A 336 -3.73 -7.55 24.05
C LEU A 336 -2.45 -7.45 24.89
N PRO A 337 -2.39 -8.07 26.09
CA PRO A 337 -1.18 -8.10 26.90
C PRO A 337 -0.05 -8.86 26.18
N PRO A 338 1.21 -8.73 26.62
CA PRO A 338 2.34 -9.40 25.98
C PRO A 338 2.09 -10.89 25.70
N GLN A 339 2.20 -11.28 24.42
CA GLN A 339 2.04 -12.64 23.94
C GLN A 339 3.33 -13.12 23.27
N LYS A 340 3.73 -14.36 23.55
CA LYS A 340 4.84 -15.02 22.87
C LYS A 340 4.46 -15.33 21.42
N LEU A 341 5.36 -15.05 20.48
CA LEU A 341 5.18 -15.39 19.08
C LEU A 341 5.99 -16.63 18.68
N LYS A 342 5.62 -17.21 17.54
CA LYS A 342 6.29 -18.35 16.90
C LYS A 342 6.72 -17.99 15.48
N ALA A 343 7.76 -18.65 15.01
CA ALA A 343 8.24 -18.56 13.63
C ALA A 343 7.16 -18.99 12.64
N HIS A 344 6.97 -18.21 11.57
CA HIS A 344 6.13 -18.63 10.42
C HIS A 344 4.73 -19.14 10.83
N HIS A 345 4.03 -18.38 11.66
CA HIS A 345 2.84 -18.86 12.36
C HIS A 345 1.72 -17.81 12.42
N ARG A 346 0.47 -18.26 12.37
CA ARG A 346 -0.73 -17.42 12.56
C ARG A 346 -1.19 -17.50 14.01
N HIS A 347 -1.20 -16.37 14.70
CA HIS A 347 -1.61 -16.26 16.09
C HIS A 347 -2.98 -15.61 16.13
N PHE A 348 -3.95 -16.28 16.75
CA PHE A 348 -5.32 -15.77 16.89
C PHE A 348 -5.62 -15.53 18.37
N TYR A 349 -6.13 -14.34 18.68
CA TYR A 349 -6.48 -13.94 20.04
C TYR A 349 -7.92 -13.44 20.07
N SER A 350 -8.71 -13.96 21.01
CA SER A 350 -10.13 -13.64 21.18
C SER A 350 -10.56 -13.94 22.63
N GLY A 351 -11.77 -13.51 23.01
CA GLY A 351 -12.35 -13.81 24.32
C GLY A 351 -11.55 -13.17 25.47
N ASP A 352 -11.32 -13.93 26.55
CA ASP A 352 -10.71 -13.44 27.80
C ASP A 352 -9.27 -12.94 27.65
N LEU A 353 -8.59 -13.29 26.54
CA LEU A 353 -7.25 -12.78 26.23
C LEU A 353 -7.27 -11.31 25.80
N LEU A 354 -8.42 -10.84 25.30
CA LEU A 354 -8.59 -9.44 24.94
C LEU A 354 -9.14 -8.68 26.15
N ALA A 355 -8.44 -7.63 26.55
CA ALA A 355 -9.02 -6.66 27.47
C ALA A 355 -10.10 -5.90 26.70
N LEU A 356 -11.32 -6.43 26.72
CA LEU A 356 -12.48 -5.91 26.00
C LEU A 356 -12.68 -4.44 26.37
N SER A 357 -12.22 -3.59 25.47
CA SER A 357 -12.33 -2.16 25.60
C SER A 357 -13.36 -1.71 24.58
N GLY A 358 -14.21 -0.74 24.96
CA GLY A 358 -15.19 -0.14 24.04
C GLY A 358 -14.55 0.38 22.75
N PRO A 359 -15.28 1.13 21.92
CA PRO A 359 -14.82 1.45 20.58
C PRO A 359 -13.44 2.11 20.54
N VAL A 360 -12.66 1.72 19.54
CA VAL A 360 -11.33 2.23 19.23
C VAL A 360 -11.29 2.70 17.78
N SER A 361 -10.46 3.69 17.48
CA SER A 361 -10.19 4.15 16.11
C SER A 361 -8.73 3.96 15.70
N HIS A 362 -7.84 3.75 16.68
CA HIS A 362 -6.40 3.63 16.48
C HIS A 362 -5.85 2.46 17.28
N MET A 363 -4.76 1.90 16.78
CA MET A 363 -4.07 0.79 17.41
C MET A 363 -2.55 0.96 17.25
N ARG A 364 -1.78 0.46 18.22
CA ARG A 364 -0.32 0.42 18.22
C ARG A 364 0.12 -1.03 18.43
N LEU A 365 0.77 -1.61 17.44
CA LEU A 365 1.42 -2.90 17.55
C LEU A 365 2.80 -2.62 18.13
N VAL A 366 3.13 -3.33 19.21
CA VAL A 366 4.47 -3.29 19.80
C VAL A 366 5.06 -4.68 19.71
N ILE A 367 6.26 -4.78 19.15
CA ILE A 367 7.03 -6.03 19.03
C ILE A 367 8.31 -5.89 19.85
N ALA A 368 8.75 -6.98 20.47
CA ALA A 368 9.96 -6.99 21.30
C ALA A 368 10.84 -8.22 21.02
N PRO A 369 12.17 -8.07 21.06
CA PRO A 369 12.89 -6.78 21.01
C PRO A 369 12.69 -6.06 19.67
N ASP A 370 12.59 -6.82 18.59
CA ASP A 370 12.51 -6.40 17.19
C ASP A 370 12.13 -7.62 16.33
N GLY A 371 12.01 -7.47 15.02
CA GLY A 371 11.82 -8.57 14.09
C GLY A 371 10.79 -8.24 13.02
N GLY A 372 10.19 -9.26 12.43
CA GLY A 372 9.25 -9.11 11.33
C GLY A 372 7.85 -9.70 11.53
N VAL A 373 6.85 -8.95 11.11
CA VAL A 373 5.43 -9.32 11.11
C VAL A 373 4.90 -9.26 9.68
N SER A 374 4.23 -10.31 9.26
CA SER A 374 3.68 -10.44 7.90
C SER A 374 2.35 -9.72 7.78
N ARG A 375 1.39 -10.04 8.65
CA ARG A 375 0.03 -9.48 8.62
C ARG A 375 -0.51 -9.23 10.03
N LEU A 376 -1.40 -8.27 10.09
CA LEU A 376 -2.20 -7.91 11.25
C LEU A 376 -3.66 -7.79 10.83
N ARG A 377 -4.56 -8.48 11.54
CA ARG A 377 -6.01 -8.34 11.36
C ARG A 377 -6.65 -7.94 12.67
N LEU A 378 -7.60 -7.02 12.62
CA LEU A 378 -8.42 -6.60 13.75
C LEU A 378 -9.89 -6.79 13.37
N TRP A 379 -10.39 -8.00 13.56
CA TRP A 379 -11.78 -8.33 13.35
C TRP A 379 -12.63 -7.70 14.46
N GLY A 380 -13.68 -7.02 14.05
CA GLY A 380 -14.57 -6.34 14.99
C GLY A 380 -15.82 -5.83 14.30
N ARG A 381 -16.67 -5.21 15.12
CA ARG A 381 -17.92 -4.61 14.65
C ARG A 381 -17.78 -3.09 14.58
N PRO A 382 -18.14 -2.45 13.46
CA PRO A 382 -18.10 -0.99 13.37
C PRO A 382 -19.15 -0.38 14.30
N THR A 383 -18.82 0.77 14.90
CA THR A 383 -19.81 1.55 15.63
C THR A 383 -20.75 2.28 14.68
N SER A 384 -21.96 2.62 15.12
CA SER A 384 -22.82 3.54 14.37
C SER A 384 -22.15 4.91 14.27
N THR A 385 -21.84 5.37 13.07
CA THR A 385 -21.49 6.77 12.82
C THR A 385 -22.69 7.65 13.18
N ARG A 386 -22.53 8.56 14.15
CA ARG A 386 -23.37 9.74 14.15
C ARG A 386 -22.85 10.59 12.99
N HIS A 387 -23.60 10.67 11.90
CA HIS A 387 -23.31 11.63 10.83
C HIS A 387 -23.27 13.02 11.46
N THR A 388 -22.08 13.54 11.73
CA THR A 388 -21.88 14.99 11.78
C THR A 388 -21.76 15.40 10.32
N SER A 389 -22.93 15.77 9.79
CA SER A 389 -23.16 16.44 8.51
C SER A 389 -22.18 17.57 8.24
#